data_AF-A0A165YFJ6-F1
#
_entry.id   AF-A0A165YFJ6-F1
#
_cell.length_a   1.000
_cell.length_b   1.000
_cell.length_c   1.000
_cell.angle_alpha   90.00
_cell.angle_beta   90.00
_cell.angle_gamma   90.00
#
_symmetry.space_group_name_H-M   'P 1'
#
loop_
_entity.id
_entity.type
_entity.pdbx_description
1 polymer ?
#
loop_
_entity_poly.entity_id
_entity_poly.type
_entity_poly.pdbx_seq_one_letter_code
_entity_poly.pdbx_strand_id
1 'polypeptide(L)'
;MSLSTTPPEILLNIMESLSVGDIVRAAQSCSYLRKFVLSNKTPLAKAYNRASTIHLPLGLTPDNISSELLYQHAVKSMATAARLSESINSVPIQPRKNITYSLEDLDIEWDEAYRRTSFVRDNILAFINPDDLFVLLLGPSGDIEKHARVPMNSSGSKYEVAYQMSADENSLFVVLVTIKAGVGKMRVLEMCIAKEGFGTMTTHLDIRLANRMYDSCCVAIRDPYCVVANCRSVFLVDWRAQRGGVFTPFSKTDEQGPGSTWPLHNISSVVIHPQEPLLVIFDDDDSEKNPNSGIHLSDIPESSGRLMKKLQELTSLDYYYSRMERSLTWKSPFVLTPRYGRSKMYPTGFRCLSKSSWILDVLVIGTTSISEDLDSAPSAFNENQALARVSFDSSDNWTAHVETIEATSVTSHSNNFSFYGSDRMAGSAFFYRYSEDQSDLPIIVPKFEDGNGNGSGLIQLRLPAELWNVNSSDGDEVESESTNEVGSDSTDEGEMDHYLRSLWTLGSAIFDQLTGRLYIAHRQGFQILQY
;
A
#
# COMPACT_ATOMS: atom_id res chain seq x y z
N MET A 1 -35.20 -14.65 28.47
CA MET A 1 -33.95 -14.63 29.24
C MET A 1 -33.41 -13.21 29.23
N SER A 2 -32.96 -12.68 30.37
CA SER A 2 -32.36 -11.34 30.42
C SER A 2 -30.86 -11.45 30.14
N LEU A 3 -30.31 -10.59 29.28
CA LEU A 3 -28.86 -10.52 29.01
C LEU A 3 -28.03 -10.30 30.29
N SER A 4 -28.62 -9.66 31.30
CA SER A 4 -28.00 -9.44 32.62
C SER A 4 -27.83 -10.72 33.46
N THR A 5 -28.52 -11.80 33.12
CA THR A 5 -28.41 -13.11 33.78
C THR A 5 -27.48 -14.08 33.03
N THR A 6 -26.96 -13.67 31.88
CA THR A 6 -26.04 -14.48 31.07
C THR A 6 -24.64 -14.46 31.70
N PRO A 7 -24.02 -15.62 31.95
CA PRO A 7 -22.64 -15.70 32.40
C PRO A 7 -21.67 -14.94 31.49
N PRO A 8 -20.67 -14.22 32.04
CA PRO A 8 -19.64 -13.50 31.28
C PRO A 8 -18.98 -14.34 30.19
N GLU A 9 -18.75 -15.63 30.43
CA GLU A 9 -18.11 -16.57 29.50
C GLU A 9 -18.98 -16.80 28.26
N ILE A 10 -20.30 -16.90 28.43
CA ILE A 10 -21.23 -17.04 27.31
C ILE A 10 -21.30 -15.74 26.51
N LEU A 11 -21.26 -14.59 27.19
CA LEU A 11 -21.22 -13.28 26.52
C LEU A 11 -19.93 -13.10 25.71
N LEU A 12 -18.78 -13.54 26.22
CA LEU A 12 -17.52 -13.54 25.47
C LEU A 12 -17.64 -14.39 24.20
N ASN A 13 -18.11 -15.64 24.32
CA ASN A 13 -18.25 -16.52 23.16
C ASN A 13 -19.20 -15.96 22.10
N ILE A 14 -20.31 -15.34 22.51
CA ILE A 14 -21.22 -14.67 21.56
C ILE A 14 -20.50 -13.51 20.88
N MET A 15 -19.82 -12.66 21.65
CA MET A 15 -19.16 -11.46 21.13
C MET A 15 -17.92 -11.75 20.27
N GLU A 16 -17.22 -12.87 20.47
CA GLU A 16 -16.07 -13.25 19.65
C GLU A 16 -16.44 -13.48 18.17
N SER A 17 -17.69 -13.86 17.88
CA SER A 17 -18.19 -13.99 16.51
C SER A 17 -18.69 -12.67 15.87
N LEU A 18 -18.71 -11.58 16.63
CA LEU A 18 -19.26 -10.31 16.18
C LEU A 18 -18.21 -9.40 15.56
N SER A 19 -18.66 -8.52 14.67
CA SER A 19 -17.83 -7.45 14.15
C SER A 19 -17.60 -6.37 15.21
N VAL A 20 -16.57 -5.55 15.04
CA VAL A 20 -16.36 -4.35 15.86
C VAL A 20 -17.62 -3.47 15.88
N GLY A 21 -18.29 -3.30 14.74
CA GLY A 21 -19.50 -2.50 14.64
C GLY A 21 -20.67 -3.08 15.42
N ASP A 22 -20.86 -4.40 15.38
CA ASP A 22 -21.90 -5.08 16.17
C ASP A 22 -21.66 -4.95 17.67
N ILE A 23 -20.41 -5.14 18.11
CA ILE A 23 -20.03 -5.00 19.51
C ILE A 23 -20.26 -3.55 19.98
N VAL A 24 -19.85 -2.56 19.20
CA VAL A 24 -20.06 -1.14 19.51
C VAL A 24 -21.55 -0.81 19.58
N ARG A 25 -22.37 -1.24 18.62
CA ARG A 25 -23.82 -1.03 18.61
C ARG A 25 -24.51 -1.71 19.80
N ALA A 26 -24.11 -2.94 20.13
CA ALA A 26 -24.63 -3.66 21.29
C ALA A 26 -24.28 -2.94 22.61
N ALA A 27 -23.05 -2.45 22.73
CA ALA A 27 -22.62 -1.65 23.88
C ALA A 27 -23.34 -0.29 23.96
N GLN A 28 -23.65 0.35 22.83
CA GLN A 28 -24.37 1.62 22.81
C GLN A 28 -25.86 1.47 23.16
N SER A 29 -26.47 0.35 22.76
CA SER A 29 -27.89 0.06 22.98
C SER A 29 -28.20 -0.54 24.36
N CYS A 30 -27.22 -1.14 25.04
CA CYS A 30 -27.42 -1.81 26.33
C CYS A 30 -26.36 -1.40 27.37
N SER A 31 -26.79 -0.77 28.48
CA SER A 31 -25.89 -0.31 29.54
C SER A 31 -25.10 -1.44 30.21
N TYR A 32 -25.67 -2.64 30.30
CA TYR A 32 -24.99 -3.82 30.82
C TYR A 32 -23.85 -4.26 29.88
N LEU A 33 -24.12 -4.37 28.58
CA LEU A 33 -23.11 -4.69 27.56
C LEU A 33 -22.04 -3.59 27.46
N ARG A 34 -22.44 -2.32 27.63
CA ARG A 34 -21.50 -1.20 27.71
C ARG A 34 -20.50 -1.39 28.84
N LYS A 35 -20.99 -1.66 30.05
CA LYS A 35 -20.12 -1.90 31.22
C LYS A 35 -19.23 -3.13 31.00
N PHE A 36 -19.78 -4.18 30.39
CA PHE A 36 -19.05 -5.40 30.09
C PHE A 36 -17.87 -5.12 29.14
N VAL A 37 -18.10 -4.47 27.99
CA VAL A 37 -17.06 -4.13 27.01
C VAL A 37 -16.05 -3.13 27.57
N LEU A 38 -16.50 -2.14 28.35
CA LEU A 38 -15.59 -1.18 29.00
C LEU A 38 -14.70 -1.83 30.05
N SER A 39 -15.12 -2.94 30.67
CA SER A 39 -14.35 -3.65 31.70
C SER A 39 -13.57 -4.86 31.14
N ASN A 40 -13.81 -5.25 29.89
CA ASN A 40 -13.20 -6.42 29.26
C ASN A 40 -12.76 -6.08 27.84
N LYS A 41 -11.46 -6.15 27.57
CA LYS A 41 -10.91 -5.87 26.23
C LYS A 41 -11.19 -6.98 25.21
N THR A 42 -11.40 -8.22 25.68
CA THR A 42 -11.50 -9.42 24.83
C THR A 42 -12.50 -9.31 23.69
N PRO A 43 -13.75 -8.82 23.88
CA PRO A 43 -14.73 -8.68 22.80
C PRO A 43 -14.17 -7.90 21.60
N LEU A 44 -13.60 -6.71 21.84
CA LEU A 44 -13.06 -5.88 20.78
C LEU A 44 -11.72 -6.38 20.28
N ALA A 45 -10.86 -6.88 21.17
CA ALA A 45 -9.53 -7.37 20.82
C ALA A 45 -9.56 -8.61 19.91
N LYS A 46 -10.62 -9.43 20.02
CA LYS A 46 -10.82 -10.64 19.23
C LYS A 46 -11.89 -10.52 18.14
N ALA A 47 -12.50 -9.35 17.96
CA ALA A 47 -13.48 -9.16 16.89
C ALA A 47 -12.84 -9.51 15.54
N TYR A 48 -13.55 -10.25 14.69
CA TYR A 48 -12.94 -10.85 13.49
C TYR A 48 -12.41 -9.82 12.48
N ASN A 49 -12.96 -8.60 12.47
CA ASN A 49 -12.54 -7.50 11.62
C ASN A 49 -11.74 -6.41 12.38
N ARG A 50 -11.32 -6.68 13.62
CA ARG A 50 -10.63 -5.69 14.47
C ARG A 50 -9.48 -4.97 13.77
N ALA A 51 -8.63 -5.72 13.07
CA ALA A 51 -7.44 -5.17 12.45
C ALA A 51 -7.72 -4.23 11.26
N SER A 52 -8.86 -4.39 10.59
CA SER A 52 -9.30 -3.54 9.47
C SER A 52 -10.28 -2.45 9.88
N THR A 53 -10.65 -2.37 11.17
CA THR A 53 -11.61 -1.39 11.68
C THR A 53 -10.98 -0.48 12.72
N ILE A 54 -10.28 -1.03 13.73
CA ILE A 54 -9.77 -0.24 14.86
C ILE A 54 -8.33 0.20 14.61
N HIS A 55 -8.15 1.52 14.46
CA HIS A 55 -6.82 2.13 14.45
C HIS A 55 -6.34 2.38 15.87
N LEU A 56 -5.21 1.76 16.25
CA LEU A 56 -4.53 2.03 17.51
C LEU A 56 -3.39 3.04 17.32
N PRO A 57 -3.15 3.93 18.29
CA PRO A 57 -1.99 4.82 18.31
C PRO A 57 -0.67 4.06 18.39
N LEU A 58 0.40 4.69 17.89
CA LEU A 58 1.79 4.23 18.07
C LEU A 58 2.11 3.82 19.51
N GLY A 59 2.75 2.66 19.65
CA GLY A 59 3.16 2.04 20.91
C GLY A 59 2.01 1.31 21.65
N LEU A 60 0.79 1.38 21.14
CA LEU A 60 -0.36 0.69 21.71
C LEU A 60 -0.74 -0.56 20.91
N THR A 61 -0.80 -1.67 21.61
CA THR A 61 -1.21 -2.99 21.12
C THR A 61 -2.52 -3.41 21.80
N PRO A 62 -3.26 -4.40 21.24
CA PRO A 62 -4.40 -5.01 21.94
C PRO A 62 -4.03 -5.57 23.33
N ASP A 63 -2.76 -5.90 23.53
CA ASP A 63 -2.27 -6.48 24.78
C ASP A 63 -2.03 -5.42 25.86
N ASN A 64 -1.57 -4.21 25.51
CA ASN A 64 -1.22 -3.16 26.47
C ASN A 64 -2.27 -2.03 26.61
N ILE A 65 -3.22 -1.90 25.67
CA ILE A 65 -4.27 -0.88 25.72
C ILE A 65 -5.34 -1.22 26.76
N SER A 66 -5.87 -0.22 27.47
CA SER A 66 -7.01 -0.42 28.37
C SER A 66 -8.30 -0.73 27.59
N SER A 67 -9.24 -1.42 28.23
CA SER A 67 -10.54 -1.75 27.61
C SER A 67 -11.34 -0.49 27.28
N GLU A 68 -11.28 0.55 28.12
CA GLU A 68 -11.96 1.81 27.88
C GLU A 68 -11.37 2.54 26.68
N LEU A 69 -10.04 2.61 26.57
CA LEU A 69 -9.38 3.28 25.47
C LEU A 69 -9.59 2.49 24.16
N LEU A 70 -9.52 1.16 24.19
CA LEU A 70 -9.85 0.32 23.04
C LEU A 70 -11.29 0.55 22.55
N TYR A 71 -12.25 0.66 23.47
CA TYR A 71 -13.63 1.00 23.13
C TYR A 71 -13.76 2.41 22.53
N GLN A 72 -13.05 3.41 23.07
CA GLN A 72 -13.03 4.76 22.49
C GLN A 72 -12.49 4.76 21.05
N HIS A 73 -11.40 4.03 20.81
CA HIS A 73 -10.84 3.86 19.47
C HIS A 73 -11.81 3.13 18.53
N ALA A 74 -12.47 2.07 19.00
CA ALA A 74 -13.51 1.39 18.22
C ALA A 74 -14.65 2.33 17.83
N VAL A 75 -15.17 3.11 18.78
CA VAL A 75 -16.24 4.09 18.53
C VAL A 75 -15.78 5.16 17.53
N LYS A 76 -14.55 5.67 17.67
CA LYS A 76 -13.97 6.67 16.76
C LYS A 76 -13.86 6.11 15.35
N SER A 77 -13.31 4.91 15.19
CA SER A 77 -13.23 4.21 13.92
C SER A 77 -14.60 4.00 13.28
N MET A 78 -15.60 3.58 14.05
CA MET A 78 -16.98 3.40 13.56
C MET A 78 -17.59 4.73 13.10
N ALA A 79 -17.33 5.83 13.81
CA ALA A 79 -17.81 7.15 13.42
C ALA A 79 -17.14 7.65 12.12
N THR A 80 -15.83 7.44 11.98
CA THR A 80 -15.10 7.74 10.74
C THR A 80 -15.66 6.91 9.57
N ALA A 81 -15.79 5.60 9.75
CA ALA A 81 -16.29 4.69 8.73
C ALA A 81 -17.73 5.01 8.30
N ALA A 82 -18.61 5.30 9.26
CA ALA A 82 -19.99 5.69 9.00
C ALA A 82 -20.05 6.98 8.17
N ARG A 83 -19.25 7.98 8.53
CA ARG A 83 -19.16 9.24 7.80
C ARG A 83 -18.62 9.06 6.39
N LEU A 84 -17.54 8.30 6.22
CA LEU A 84 -17.00 7.98 4.89
C LEU A 84 -18.07 7.31 4.02
N SER A 85 -18.88 6.42 4.63
CA SER A 85 -19.98 5.74 3.96
C SER A 85 -21.10 6.67 3.47
N GLU A 86 -21.27 7.85 4.07
CA GLU A 86 -22.30 8.82 3.63
C GLU A 86 -22.11 9.22 2.17
N SER A 87 -20.88 9.19 1.64
CA SER A 87 -20.57 9.50 0.24
C SER A 87 -20.64 8.34 -0.74
N ILE A 88 -20.91 7.12 -0.28
CA ILE A 88 -21.09 5.98 -1.19
C ILE A 88 -22.26 6.32 -2.10
N ASN A 89 -21.98 6.51 -3.39
CA ASN A 89 -22.95 6.90 -4.41
C ASN A 89 -23.68 8.24 -4.13
N SER A 90 -23.07 9.16 -3.37
CA SER A 90 -23.68 10.45 -3.01
C SER A 90 -22.73 11.64 -3.26
N VAL A 91 -22.92 12.76 -2.57
CA VAL A 91 -22.15 14.01 -2.71
C VAL A 91 -20.74 13.83 -2.12
N PRO A 92 -19.68 14.41 -2.75
CA PRO A 92 -18.33 14.41 -2.19
C PRO A 92 -18.25 14.94 -0.75
N ILE A 93 -17.56 14.21 0.14
CA ILE A 93 -17.34 14.65 1.53
C ILE A 93 -16.31 15.76 1.56
N GLN A 94 -16.63 16.82 2.30
CA GLN A 94 -15.70 17.91 2.60
C GLN A 94 -14.75 17.56 3.75
N PRO A 95 -13.48 17.97 3.69
CA PRO A 95 -12.57 17.83 4.81
C PRO A 95 -13.03 18.71 5.98
N ARG A 96 -12.99 18.15 7.20
CA ARG A 96 -13.28 18.86 8.46
C ARG A 96 -12.10 19.64 8.98
N LYS A 97 -10.88 19.20 8.64
CA LYS A 97 -9.63 19.84 9.03
C LYS A 97 -8.66 19.76 7.87
N ASN A 98 -7.99 20.87 7.60
CA ASN A 98 -6.83 20.94 6.72
C ASN A 98 -5.63 21.36 7.59
N ILE A 99 -4.54 20.62 7.49
CA ILE A 99 -3.28 20.93 8.17
C ILE A 99 -2.17 20.94 7.13
N THR A 100 -1.49 22.07 7.00
CA THR A 100 -0.32 22.23 6.14
C THR A 100 0.95 22.14 6.96
N TYR A 101 1.93 21.41 6.44
CA TYR A 101 3.29 21.33 6.97
C TYR A 101 4.24 21.89 5.92
N SER A 102 4.95 22.95 6.29
CA SER A 102 5.98 23.56 5.44
C SER A 102 7.29 22.81 5.57
N LEU A 103 7.97 22.56 4.46
CA LEU A 103 9.35 22.07 4.45
C LEU A 103 10.37 23.22 4.36
N GLU A 104 9.92 24.48 4.29
CA GLU A 104 10.79 25.66 4.25
C GLU A 104 11.69 25.73 5.48
N ASP A 105 11.17 25.37 6.67
CA ASP A 105 11.95 25.32 7.92
C ASP A 105 13.11 24.30 7.87
N LEU A 106 13.07 23.38 6.90
CA LEU A 106 14.12 22.39 6.67
C LEU A 106 15.03 22.76 5.48
N ASP A 107 14.84 23.94 4.88
CA ASP A 107 15.52 24.44 3.67
C ASP A 107 15.39 23.48 2.46
N ILE A 108 14.21 22.87 2.30
CA ILE A 108 13.98 21.80 1.32
C ILE A 108 12.68 22.03 0.55
N GLU A 109 12.75 21.81 -0.76
CA GLU A 109 11.57 21.64 -1.61
C GLU A 109 11.27 20.15 -1.82
N TRP A 110 9.99 19.79 -1.87
CA TRP A 110 9.57 18.44 -2.20
C TRP A 110 9.86 18.16 -3.68
N ASP A 111 10.70 17.16 -3.95
CA ASP A 111 10.94 16.68 -5.32
C ASP A 111 9.83 15.71 -5.74
N GLU A 112 9.03 16.19 -6.68
CA GLU A 112 7.97 15.41 -7.30
C GLU A 112 8.46 14.20 -8.10
N ALA A 113 9.75 14.06 -8.40
CA ALA A 113 10.28 12.87 -9.06
C ALA A 113 10.28 11.62 -8.15
N TYR A 114 10.25 11.79 -6.82
CA TYR A 114 10.43 10.69 -5.84
C TYR A 114 9.14 10.21 -5.16
N ARG A 115 7.98 10.37 -5.81
CA ARG A 115 6.64 10.11 -5.23
C ARG A 115 6.45 8.72 -4.59
N ARG A 116 7.20 7.71 -5.03
CA ARG A 116 6.98 6.29 -4.67
C ARG A 116 7.55 5.81 -3.34
N THR A 117 8.15 6.71 -2.57
CA THR A 117 9.08 6.35 -1.49
C THR A 117 8.61 6.78 -0.10
N SER A 118 7.32 7.08 0.06
CA SER A 118 6.76 7.66 1.28
C SER A 118 6.07 6.65 2.20
N PHE A 119 6.33 6.78 3.50
CA PHE A 119 5.72 6.02 4.59
C PHE A 119 5.00 6.95 5.55
N VAL A 120 3.81 6.54 5.99
CA VAL A 120 2.98 7.31 6.92
C VAL A 120 2.39 6.40 7.98
N ARG A 121 2.54 6.78 9.25
CA ARG A 121 1.90 6.12 10.40
C ARG A 121 1.65 7.13 11.51
N ASP A 122 0.39 7.33 11.88
CA ASP A 122 -0.06 8.31 12.89
C ASP A 122 0.44 9.74 12.62
N ASN A 123 1.55 10.12 13.22
CA ASN A 123 2.20 11.41 13.08
C ASN A 123 3.66 11.28 12.63
N ILE A 124 4.03 10.12 12.07
CA ILE A 124 5.32 9.88 11.45
C ILE A 124 5.14 9.93 9.93
N LEU A 125 5.95 10.74 9.26
CA LEU A 125 6.07 10.78 7.81
C LEU A 125 7.54 10.54 7.45
N ALA A 126 7.81 9.54 6.61
CA ALA A 126 9.13 9.31 6.04
C ALA A 126 9.07 9.37 4.52
N PHE A 127 10.06 9.96 3.88
CA PHE A 127 10.11 10.10 2.42
C PHE A 127 11.54 10.35 1.93
N ILE A 128 11.78 10.04 0.65
CA ILE A 128 13.02 10.39 -0.03
C ILE A 128 12.83 11.72 -0.74
N ASN A 129 13.82 12.59 -0.57
CA ASN A 129 14.12 13.72 -1.43
C ASN A 129 15.50 13.49 -2.06
N PRO A 130 15.90 14.09 -3.19
CA PRO A 130 16.89 13.53 -4.13
C PRO A 130 18.16 12.95 -3.50
N ASP A 131 18.71 13.66 -2.52
CA ASP A 131 19.95 13.29 -1.85
C ASP A 131 19.75 12.90 -0.37
N ASP A 132 18.53 12.77 0.13
CA ASP A 132 18.26 12.57 1.56
C ASP A 132 17.00 11.75 1.84
N LEU A 133 17.07 10.89 2.86
CA LEU A 133 15.88 10.32 3.49
C LEU A 133 15.50 11.20 4.69
N PHE A 134 14.25 11.65 4.71
CA PHE A 134 13.65 12.38 5.82
C PHE A 134 12.71 11.49 6.62
N VAL A 135 12.74 11.65 7.94
CA VAL A 135 11.73 11.12 8.86
C VAL A 135 11.29 12.23 9.79
N LEU A 136 10.02 12.58 9.73
CA LEU A 136 9.40 13.71 10.42
C LEU A 136 8.44 13.21 11.49
N LEU A 137 8.48 13.87 12.65
CA LEU A 137 7.45 13.80 13.68
C LEU A 137 6.55 15.03 13.55
N LEU A 138 5.28 14.79 13.27
CA LEU A 138 4.28 15.81 12.95
C LEU A 138 3.51 16.22 14.20
N GLY A 139 3.42 17.53 14.42
CA GLY A 139 2.59 18.14 15.44
C GLY A 139 1.14 18.31 14.99
N PRO A 140 0.17 18.41 15.91
CA PRO A 140 -1.25 18.48 15.58
C PRO A 140 -1.68 19.80 14.92
N SER A 141 -0.80 20.80 14.87
CA SER A 141 -1.07 22.16 14.40
C SER A 141 -0.39 22.52 13.07
N GLY A 142 0.27 21.55 12.42
CA GLY A 142 1.02 21.79 11.17
C GLY A 142 2.51 22.08 11.38
N ASP A 143 2.98 21.97 12.62
CA ASP A 143 4.37 22.08 12.99
C ASP A 143 5.12 20.74 12.81
N ILE A 144 6.39 20.81 12.38
CA ILE A 144 7.30 19.66 12.40
C ILE A 144 7.99 19.66 13.77
N GLU A 145 7.54 18.80 14.68
CA GLU A 145 8.06 18.75 16.06
C GLU A 145 9.53 18.32 16.09
N LYS A 146 9.87 17.32 15.27
CA LYS A 146 11.24 16.77 15.13
C LYS A 146 11.45 16.25 13.72
N HIS A 147 12.70 16.22 13.29
CA HIS A 147 13.09 15.59 12.03
C HIS A 147 14.42 14.86 12.17
N ALA A 148 14.61 13.85 11.32
CA ALA A 148 15.86 13.17 11.11
C ALA A 148 16.17 13.15 9.61
N ARG A 149 17.45 13.32 9.27
CA ARG A 149 17.94 13.38 7.90
C ARG A 149 19.07 12.37 7.73
N VAL A 150 18.98 11.56 6.68
CA VAL A 150 20.04 10.61 6.31
C VAL A 150 20.55 10.94 4.91
N PRO A 151 21.80 11.43 4.78
CA PRO A 151 22.36 11.77 3.49
C PRO A 151 22.57 10.53 2.62
N MET A 152 22.18 10.65 1.36
CA MET A 152 22.40 9.71 0.29
C MET A 152 23.61 10.17 -0.50
N ASN A 153 24.75 9.51 -0.30
CA ASN A 153 26.05 9.90 -0.84
C ASN A 153 26.19 9.67 -2.37
N SER A 154 25.12 9.77 -3.17
CA SER A 154 25.11 9.36 -4.58
C SER A 154 24.12 10.16 -5.42
N SER A 155 24.38 11.46 -5.58
CA SER A 155 23.56 12.36 -6.41
C SER A 155 23.30 11.82 -7.81
N GLY A 156 22.05 11.98 -8.28
CA GLY A 156 21.55 11.49 -9.56
C GLY A 156 21.32 9.97 -9.63
N SER A 157 21.38 9.25 -8.51
CA SER A 157 21.05 7.82 -8.48
C SER A 157 19.57 7.62 -8.26
N LYS A 158 18.99 6.56 -8.85
CA LYS A 158 17.64 6.13 -8.52
C LYS A 158 17.67 5.40 -7.17
N TYR A 159 16.70 5.67 -6.31
CA TYR A 159 16.53 4.99 -5.03
C TYR A 159 15.23 4.21 -4.99
N GLU A 160 15.28 3.04 -4.38
CA GLU A 160 14.09 2.32 -3.91
C GLU A 160 14.22 2.16 -2.40
N VAL A 161 13.10 2.21 -1.71
CA VAL A 161 13.05 2.13 -0.25
C VAL A 161 11.90 1.26 0.17
N ALA A 162 12.11 0.54 1.28
CA ALA A 162 11.00 -0.04 2.00
C ALA A 162 11.10 0.19 3.50
N TYR A 163 9.95 0.21 4.16
CA TYR A 163 9.79 0.58 5.56
C TYR A 163 9.14 -0.52 6.39
N GLN A 164 9.58 -0.66 7.63
CA GLN A 164 8.93 -1.54 8.60
C GLN A 164 9.04 -0.96 10.01
N MET A 165 7.91 -0.88 10.70
CA MET A 165 7.87 -0.62 12.14
C MET A 165 8.42 -1.80 12.94
N SER A 166 9.23 -1.53 13.96
CA SER A 166 9.61 -2.52 14.96
C SER A 166 8.39 -3.07 15.69
N ALA A 167 8.50 -4.27 16.27
CA ALA A 167 7.38 -4.93 16.95
C ALA A 167 6.86 -4.17 18.17
N ASP A 168 7.73 -3.37 18.81
CA ASP A 168 7.40 -2.46 19.91
C ASP A 168 7.00 -1.05 19.45
N GLU A 169 7.00 -0.82 18.12
CA GLU A 169 6.69 0.44 17.45
C GLU A 169 7.55 1.65 17.85
N ASN A 170 8.72 1.42 18.47
CA ASN A 170 9.64 2.48 18.88
C ASN A 170 10.67 2.84 17.82
N SER A 171 10.89 1.96 16.84
CA SER A 171 11.86 2.12 15.76
C SER A 171 11.21 1.92 14.40
N LEU A 172 11.74 2.63 13.40
CA LEU A 172 11.48 2.43 11.99
C LEU A 172 12.71 1.78 11.34
N PHE A 173 12.55 0.57 10.85
CA PHE A 173 13.53 -0.05 9.96
C PHE A 173 13.30 0.45 8.54
N VAL A 174 14.40 0.83 7.88
CA VAL A 174 14.40 1.33 6.51
C VAL A 174 15.43 0.55 5.72
N VAL A 175 14.99 -0.17 4.68
CA VAL A 175 15.90 -0.67 3.66
C VAL A 175 15.99 0.36 2.56
N LEU A 176 17.20 0.84 2.28
CA LEU A 176 17.48 1.83 1.26
C LEU A 176 18.38 1.23 0.19
N VAL A 177 17.92 1.28 -1.06
CA VAL A 177 18.59 0.65 -2.20
C VAL A 177 18.95 1.71 -3.22
N THR A 178 20.24 1.87 -3.49
CA THR A 178 20.73 2.71 -4.58
C THR A 178 20.85 1.87 -5.83
N ILE A 179 20.10 2.24 -6.87
CA ILE A 179 20.10 1.55 -8.16
C ILE A 179 21.04 2.27 -9.11
N LYS A 180 22.21 1.67 -9.31
CA LYS A 180 23.22 2.14 -10.26
C LYS A 180 24.07 0.98 -10.73
N ALA A 181 24.27 0.87 -12.05
CA ALA A 181 25.02 -0.25 -12.64
C ALA A 181 26.41 -0.39 -12.02
N GLY A 182 26.73 -1.59 -11.51
CA GLY A 182 28.03 -1.93 -10.92
C GLY A 182 28.38 -1.28 -9.57
N VAL A 183 27.60 -0.31 -9.10
CA VAL A 183 27.86 0.42 -7.83
C VAL A 183 26.64 0.50 -6.91
N GLY A 184 25.54 -0.16 -7.28
CA GLY A 184 24.34 -0.21 -6.46
C GLY A 184 24.61 -0.77 -5.07
N LYS A 185 23.90 -0.25 -4.07
CA LYS A 185 24.07 -0.61 -2.67
C LYS A 185 22.74 -0.86 -2.00
N MET A 186 22.75 -1.71 -0.99
CA MET A 186 21.64 -1.94 -0.08
C MET A 186 22.09 -1.62 1.34
N ARG A 187 21.32 -0.77 2.02
CA ARG A 187 21.51 -0.44 3.42
C ARG A 187 20.27 -0.79 4.22
N VAL A 188 20.44 -1.32 5.43
CA VAL A 188 19.35 -1.47 6.41
C VAL A 188 19.68 -0.56 7.58
N LEU A 189 18.81 0.41 7.81
CA LEU A 189 18.89 1.42 8.85
C LEU A 189 17.79 1.15 9.87
N GLU A 190 18.08 1.35 11.14
CA GLU A 190 17.09 1.45 12.20
C GLU A 190 17.11 2.87 12.74
N MET A 191 15.96 3.52 12.75
CA MET A 191 15.80 4.87 13.29
C MET A 191 14.82 4.85 14.46
N CYS A 192 15.23 5.40 15.60
CA CYS A 192 14.32 5.60 16.72
C CYS A 192 13.27 6.66 16.35
N ILE A 193 11.99 6.31 16.49
CA ILE A 193 10.85 7.20 16.28
C ILE A 193 10.08 7.48 17.57
N ALA A 194 10.49 6.86 18.68
CA ALA A 194 10.02 7.23 20.00
C ALA A 194 10.37 8.69 20.32
N LYS A 195 9.54 9.35 21.13
CA LYS A 195 9.74 10.77 21.49
C LYS A 195 11.11 11.01 22.13
N GLU A 196 11.55 10.09 22.98
CA GLU A 196 12.90 10.07 23.54
C GLU A 196 13.85 9.37 22.56
N GLY A 197 14.92 10.05 22.16
CA GLY A 197 15.88 9.49 21.20
C GLY A 197 15.46 9.58 19.73
N PHE A 198 14.37 10.28 19.39
CA PHE A 198 13.95 10.48 18.00
C PHE A 198 15.12 10.85 17.08
N GLY A 199 15.25 10.12 15.97
CA GLY A 199 16.28 10.34 14.96
C GLY A 199 17.63 9.66 15.24
N THR A 200 17.84 9.05 16.41
CA THR A 200 19.04 8.22 16.61
C THR A 200 19.00 7.04 15.65
N MET A 201 20.11 6.82 14.94
CA MET A 201 20.18 5.86 13.84
C MET A 201 21.27 4.81 14.08
N THR A 202 20.96 3.55 13.75
CA THR A 202 21.90 2.44 13.69
C THR A 202 21.89 1.84 12.29
N THR A 203 23.07 1.60 11.70
CA THR A 203 23.20 0.89 10.43
C THR A 203 23.45 -0.59 10.70
N HIS A 204 22.51 -1.45 10.31
CA HIS A 204 22.60 -2.90 10.45
C HIS A 204 23.27 -3.58 9.26
N LEU A 205 23.12 -2.98 8.08
CA LEU A 205 23.66 -3.52 6.83
C LEU A 205 24.12 -2.39 5.91
N ASP A 206 25.27 -2.56 5.26
CA ASP A 206 25.71 -1.75 4.10
C ASP A 206 26.53 -2.66 3.17
N ILE A 207 25.89 -3.10 2.09
CA ILE A 207 26.50 -4.02 1.12
C ILE A 207 26.27 -3.56 -0.31
N ARG A 208 27.11 -4.06 -1.22
CA ARG A 208 26.87 -3.91 -2.66
C ARG A 208 25.72 -4.81 -3.09
N LEU A 209 24.90 -4.33 -4.02
CA LEU A 209 23.95 -5.16 -4.73
C LEU A 209 24.69 -6.16 -5.61
N ALA A 210 24.07 -7.33 -5.83
CA ALA A 210 24.59 -8.30 -6.77
C ALA A 210 24.60 -7.74 -8.22
N ASN A 211 25.58 -8.16 -9.03
CA ASN A 211 25.92 -7.58 -10.34
C ASN A 211 24.80 -7.53 -11.40
N ARG A 212 23.62 -8.13 -11.16
CA ARG A 212 22.44 -8.07 -12.06
C ARG A 212 21.21 -7.43 -11.44
N MET A 213 21.32 -6.79 -10.28
CA MET A 213 20.21 -6.10 -9.62
C MET A 213 20.16 -4.60 -9.97
N TYR A 214 20.77 -4.19 -11.10
CA TYR A 214 20.87 -2.78 -11.50
C TYR A 214 19.58 -2.22 -12.12
N ASP A 215 18.58 -3.06 -12.34
CA ASP A 215 17.25 -2.76 -12.87
C ASP A 215 16.15 -3.13 -11.86
N SER A 216 16.48 -3.05 -10.56
CA SER A 216 15.54 -3.39 -9.48
C SER A 216 14.27 -2.53 -9.57
N CYS A 217 13.13 -3.18 -9.39
CA CYS A 217 11.80 -2.58 -9.53
C CYS A 217 11.06 -2.48 -8.19
N CYS A 218 11.41 -3.33 -7.21
CA CYS A 218 10.78 -3.30 -5.89
C CYS A 218 11.71 -3.77 -4.79
N VAL A 219 11.40 -3.35 -3.57
CA VAL A 219 12.14 -3.63 -2.34
C VAL A 219 11.14 -3.94 -1.24
N ALA A 220 11.50 -4.85 -0.34
CA ALA A 220 10.68 -5.19 0.82
C ALA A 220 11.56 -5.44 2.05
N ILE A 221 11.00 -5.20 3.23
CA ILE A 221 11.68 -5.39 4.52
C ILE A 221 10.74 -6.04 5.54
N ARG A 222 11.24 -7.09 6.19
CA ARG A 222 10.62 -7.76 7.31
C ARG A 222 11.67 -8.42 8.17
N ASP A 223 11.94 -7.85 9.33
CA ASP A 223 12.91 -8.34 10.30
C ASP A 223 12.88 -9.88 10.48
N PRO A 224 13.98 -10.61 10.18
CA PRO A 224 15.34 -10.14 9.86
C PRO A 224 15.71 -10.05 8.36
N TYR A 225 14.74 -10.18 7.45
CA TYR A 225 14.94 -10.32 6.01
C TYR A 225 14.63 -9.05 5.22
N CYS A 226 15.53 -8.65 4.31
CA CYS A 226 15.25 -7.66 3.27
C CYS A 226 15.37 -8.31 1.90
N VAL A 227 14.59 -7.77 0.96
CA VAL A 227 14.52 -8.25 -0.41
C VAL A 227 14.65 -7.08 -1.36
N VAL A 228 15.41 -7.29 -2.42
CA VAL A 228 15.39 -6.46 -3.62
C VAL A 228 15.06 -7.36 -4.79
N ALA A 229 14.11 -6.96 -5.63
CA ALA A 229 13.77 -7.72 -6.83
C ALA A 229 13.84 -6.84 -8.07
N ASN A 230 14.25 -7.45 -9.18
CA ASN A 230 14.07 -6.93 -10.52
C ASN A 230 13.03 -7.79 -11.25
N CYS A 231 12.81 -7.55 -12.54
CA CYS A 231 11.80 -8.28 -13.32
C CYS A 231 12.00 -9.80 -13.43
N ARG A 232 13.13 -10.37 -12.96
CA ARG A 232 13.47 -11.80 -13.13
C ARG A 232 14.09 -12.46 -11.91
N SER A 233 14.49 -11.72 -10.89
CA SER A 233 15.36 -12.22 -9.83
C SER A 233 15.13 -11.48 -8.53
N VAL A 234 15.37 -12.20 -7.44
CA VAL A 234 15.15 -11.78 -6.07
C VAL A 234 16.48 -11.90 -5.33
N PHE A 235 17.02 -10.78 -4.84
CA PHE A 235 18.14 -10.75 -3.91
C PHE A 235 17.60 -10.67 -2.49
N LEU A 236 17.65 -11.79 -1.78
CA LEU A 236 17.19 -11.91 -0.40
C LEU A 236 18.39 -11.92 0.54
N VAL A 237 18.29 -11.16 1.63
CA VAL A 237 19.32 -11.01 2.64
C VAL A 237 18.71 -11.14 4.02
N ASP A 238 19.23 -12.04 4.84
CA ASP A 238 19.07 -11.99 6.29
C ASP A 238 20.15 -11.05 6.84
N TRP A 239 19.76 -9.83 7.17
CA TRP A 239 20.71 -8.82 7.63
C TRP A 239 21.18 -9.08 9.06
N ARG A 240 20.43 -9.81 9.88
CA ARG A 240 20.87 -10.14 11.25
C ARG A 240 21.91 -11.25 11.24
N ALA A 241 21.70 -12.27 10.42
CA ALA A 241 22.66 -13.35 10.23
C ALA A 241 23.82 -12.98 9.30
N GLN A 242 23.75 -11.84 8.61
CA GLN A 242 24.71 -11.39 7.60
C GLN A 242 24.89 -12.44 6.49
N ARG A 243 23.75 -12.94 5.98
CA ARG A 243 23.69 -13.95 4.92
C ARG A 243 22.79 -13.50 3.77
N GLY A 244 23.09 -13.96 2.56
CA GLY A 244 22.37 -13.54 1.36
C GLY A 244 22.38 -14.59 0.26
N GLY A 245 21.57 -14.35 -0.77
CA GLY A 245 21.61 -15.09 -2.03
C GLY A 245 20.74 -14.46 -3.09
N VAL A 246 21.08 -14.67 -4.36
CA VAL A 246 20.26 -14.26 -5.49
C VAL A 246 19.52 -15.47 -6.04
N PHE A 247 18.21 -15.32 -6.20
CA PHE A 247 17.31 -16.39 -6.60
C PHE A 247 16.59 -16.00 -7.87
N THR A 248 16.57 -16.90 -8.85
CA THR A 248 15.63 -16.80 -9.96
C THR A 248 14.42 -17.66 -9.60
N PRO A 249 13.23 -17.04 -9.44
CA PRO A 249 12.00 -17.74 -9.15
C PRO A 249 11.46 -18.54 -10.35
N PHE A 250 10.94 -19.75 -10.12
CA PHE A 250 10.31 -20.59 -11.14
C PHE A 250 8.94 -21.11 -10.70
N SER A 251 7.94 -21.02 -11.57
CA SER A 251 6.64 -21.68 -11.41
C SER A 251 6.66 -23.08 -12.05
N LYS A 252 5.90 -24.00 -11.46
CA LYS A 252 5.56 -25.28 -12.09
C LYS A 252 4.13 -25.19 -12.62
N THR A 253 3.95 -25.54 -13.87
CA THR A 253 2.63 -25.75 -14.46
C THR A 253 2.37 -27.24 -14.60
N ASP A 254 1.27 -27.71 -14.02
CA ASP A 254 0.82 -29.10 -14.23
C ASP A 254 0.17 -29.28 -15.62
N GLU A 255 -0.24 -28.18 -16.27
CA GLU A 255 -1.02 -28.21 -17.52
C GLU A 255 -0.20 -28.50 -18.79
N GLN A 256 1.12 -28.28 -18.79
CA GLN A 256 1.97 -28.42 -19.98
C GLN A 256 2.82 -29.71 -19.98
N GLY A 257 2.56 -30.61 -19.03
CA GLY A 257 3.24 -31.88 -18.86
C GLY A 257 4.01 -31.97 -17.54
N PRO A 258 4.29 -33.18 -17.04
CA PRO A 258 4.97 -33.35 -15.76
C PRO A 258 6.40 -32.82 -15.83
N GLY A 259 6.63 -31.64 -15.22
CA GLY A 259 7.98 -31.15 -14.92
C GLY A 259 8.47 -29.91 -15.69
N SER A 260 7.65 -29.24 -16.51
CA SER A 260 8.04 -27.96 -17.10
C SER A 260 8.12 -26.86 -16.02
N THR A 261 9.32 -26.33 -15.80
CA THR A 261 9.56 -25.18 -14.93
C THR A 261 9.77 -23.93 -15.77
N TRP A 262 8.99 -22.89 -15.53
CA TRP A 262 9.11 -21.61 -16.22
C TRP A 262 9.61 -20.53 -15.26
N PRO A 263 10.65 -19.76 -15.62
CA PRO A 263 11.06 -18.63 -14.80
C PRO A 263 9.93 -17.60 -14.75
N LEU A 264 9.73 -16.97 -13.59
CA LEU A 264 8.85 -15.81 -13.52
C LEU A 264 9.45 -14.64 -14.29
N HIS A 265 8.57 -13.87 -14.92
CA HIS A 265 8.92 -12.76 -15.78
C HIS A 265 7.99 -11.61 -15.46
N ASN A 266 8.58 -10.44 -15.17
CA ASN A 266 7.85 -9.24 -14.76
C ASN A 266 7.35 -9.27 -13.31
N ILE A 267 8.26 -9.65 -12.39
CA ILE A 267 8.06 -9.44 -10.96
C ILE A 267 7.78 -7.95 -10.73
N SER A 268 6.57 -7.64 -10.28
CA SER A 268 6.10 -6.27 -10.06
C SER A 268 6.22 -5.87 -8.59
N SER A 269 6.05 -6.83 -7.68
CA SER A 269 6.16 -6.61 -6.24
C SER A 269 6.56 -7.89 -5.51
N VAL A 270 7.18 -7.72 -4.34
CA VAL A 270 7.47 -8.81 -3.41
C VAL A 270 7.09 -8.35 -2.01
N VAL A 271 6.44 -9.22 -1.24
CA VAL A 271 6.19 -8.99 0.18
C VAL A 271 6.69 -10.19 0.99
N ILE A 272 7.12 -9.93 2.22
CA ILE A 272 7.65 -10.95 3.13
C ILE A 272 6.58 -11.22 4.19
N HIS A 273 6.23 -12.48 4.38
CA HIS A 273 5.24 -12.86 5.37
C HIS A 273 5.70 -12.46 6.79
N PRO A 274 4.81 -11.96 7.68
CA PRO A 274 5.25 -11.32 8.93
C PRO A 274 5.81 -12.27 10.00
N GLN A 275 5.55 -13.57 9.89
CA GLN A 275 5.95 -14.59 10.88
C GLN A 275 6.63 -15.79 10.24
N GLU A 276 5.99 -16.37 9.23
CA GLU A 276 6.57 -17.46 8.45
C GLU A 276 7.71 -16.97 7.54
N PRO A 277 8.78 -17.77 7.37
CA PRO A 277 9.90 -17.46 6.49
C PRO A 277 9.50 -17.68 5.02
N LEU A 278 8.59 -16.85 4.52
CA LEU A 278 7.93 -16.99 3.22
C LEU A 278 7.92 -15.66 2.46
N LEU A 279 8.20 -15.75 1.16
CA LEU A 279 8.06 -14.66 0.21
C LEU A 279 6.79 -14.84 -0.60
N VAL A 280 6.04 -13.76 -0.80
CA VAL A 280 4.93 -13.68 -1.75
C VAL A 280 5.35 -12.77 -2.90
N ILE A 281 5.38 -13.33 -4.10
CA ILE A 281 5.91 -12.70 -5.30
C ILE A 281 4.75 -12.45 -6.26
N PHE A 282 4.60 -11.21 -6.69
CA PHE A 282 3.59 -10.78 -7.65
C PHE A 282 4.23 -10.67 -9.03
N ASP A 283 3.66 -11.40 -9.98
CA ASP A 283 4.10 -11.46 -11.37
C ASP A 283 2.99 -10.94 -12.28
N ASP A 284 3.28 -9.89 -13.04
CA ASP A 284 2.32 -9.17 -13.87
C ASP A 284 2.67 -9.35 -15.36
N ASP A 285 2.84 -10.60 -15.83
CA ASP A 285 3.14 -10.86 -17.24
C ASP A 285 1.86 -10.75 -18.09
N ASP A 286 1.69 -9.62 -18.77
CA ASP A 286 0.59 -9.38 -19.71
C ASP A 286 0.72 -10.19 -21.02
N SER A 287 1.78 -11.00 -21.20
CA SER A 287 1.96 -11.73 -22.44
C SER A 287 0.98 -12.90 -22.58
N GLU A 288 0.26 -12.96 -23.71
CA GLU A 288 -0.62 -14.09 -24.10
C GLU A 288 0.06 -15.47 -24.06
N LYS A 289 1.39 -15.49 -23.92
CA LYS A 289 2.24 -16.70 -23.92
C LYS A 289 2.53 -17.23 -22.53
N ASN A 290 2.23 -16.49 -21.46
CA ASN A 290 2.56 -16.92 -20.10
C ASN A 290 1.30 -17.09 -19.24
N PRO A 291 0.77 -18.31 -19.09
CA PRO A 291 -0.39 -18.57 -18.23
C PRO A 291 -0.06 -18.43 -16.72
N ASN A 292 1.14 -17.98 -16.36
CA ASN A 292 1.68 -18.02 -14.99
C ASN A 292 1.67 -16.68 -14.24
N SER A 293 1.12 -15.61 -14.82
CA SER A 293 0.94 -14.35 -14.10
C SER A 293 0.04 -14.56 -12.89
N GLY A 294 0.41 -13.98 -11.75
CA GLY A 294 -0.27 -14.29 -10.51
C GLY A 294 0.53 -14.02 -9.26
N ILE A 295 0.09 -14.67 -8.19
CA ILE A 295 0.68 -14.55 -6.86
C ILE A 295 1.33 -15.88 -6.53
N HIS A 296 2.64 -15.85 -6.29
CA HIS A 296 3.44 -17.04 -6.07
C HIS A 296 4.06 -17.05 -4.68
N LEU A 297 4.09 -18.22 -4.05
CA LEU A 297 4.69 -18.42 -2.74
C LEU A 297 6.05 -19.10 -2.89
N SER A 298 7.07 -18.52 -2.25
CA SER A 298 8.42 -19.09 -2.19
C SER A 298 8.92 -19.11 -0.75
N ASP A 299 9.27 -20.28 -0.25
CA ASP A 299 9.95 -20.41 1.04
C ASP A 299 11.31 -19.72 1.02
N ILE A 300 11.69 -19.14 2.15
CA ILE A 300 13.02 -18.58 2.36
C ILE A 300 14.03 -19.74 2.44
N PRO A 301 15.16 -19.70 1.71
CA PRO A 301 16.10 -20.81 1.57
C PRO A 301 16.52 -21.55 2.85
N GLU A 302 16.69 -20.85 3.98
CA GLU A 302 17.07 -21.49 5.24
C GLU A 302 16.03 -22.51 5.74
N SER A 303 14.72 -22.29 5.50
CA SER A 303 13.67 -23.25 5.83
C SER A 303 13.59 -24.44 4.87
N SER A 304 14.05 -24.26 3.62
CA SER A 304 14.11 -25.33 2.60
C SER A 304 15.41 -26.16 2.63
N GLY A 305 16.27 -25.95 3.63
CA GLY A 305 17.55 -26.66 3.78
C GLY A 305 18.66 -26.18 2.84
N ARG A 306 18.45 -25.09 2.09
CA ARG A 306 19.49 -24.44 1.27
C ARG A 306 20.15 -23.32 2.06
N LEU A 307 21.43 -23.47 2.35
CA LEU A 307 22.15 -22.48 3.15
C LEU A 307 22.38 -21.18 2.36
N MET A 308 21.93 -20.05 2.91
CA MET A 308 22.36 -18.74 2.43
C MET A 308 23.85 -18.55 2.72
N LYS A 309 24.58 -17.93 1.80
CA LYS A 309 26.03 -17.69 1.95
C LYS A 309 26.28 -16.46 2.81
N LYS A 310 27.44 -16.39 3.45
CA LYS A 310 27.86 -15.14 4.11
C LYS A 310 27.97 -14.05 3.05
N LEU A 311 27.56 -12.83 3.40
CA LEU A 311 27.52 -11.72 2.44
C LEU A 311 28.90 -11.40 1.83
N GLN A 312 29.98 -11.58 2.60
CA GLN A 312 31.36 -11.37 2.13
C GLN A 312 31.82 -12.43 1.12
N GLU A 313 31.17 -13.59 1.11
CA GLU A 313 31.48 -14.72 0.23
C GLU A 313 30.61 -14.71 -1.04
N LEU A 314 29.68 -13.75 -1.16
CA LEU A 314 28.84 -13.62 -2.33
C LEU A 314 29.66 -13.16 -3.54
N THR A 315 29.67 -14.00 -4.56
CA THR A 315 30.24 -13.76 -5.87
C THR A 315 29.15 -13.43 -6.88
N SER A 316 29.53 -12.87 -8.01
CA SER A 316 28.62 -12.59 -9.13
C SER A 316 28.05 -13.84 -9.81
N LEU A 317 28.36 -15.04 -9.31
CA LEU A 317 27.90 -16.33 -9.83
C LEU A 317 26.94 -17.05 -8.86
N ASP A 318 26.64 -16.47 -7.70
CA ASP A 318 25.78 -17.07 -6.67
C ASP A 318 24.28 -16.94 -6.98
N TYR A 319 23.92 -17.35 -8.20
CA TYR A 319 22.55 -17.49 -8.67
C TYR A 319 22.05 -18.89 -8.35
N TYR A 320 21.00 -18.96 -7.53
CA TYR A 320 20.30 -20.20 -7.25
C TYR A 320 18.96 -20.21 -7.99
N TYR A 321 18.61 -21.38 -8.50
CA TYR A 321 17.27 -21.66 -9.00
C TYR A 321 16.41 -22.00 -7.79
N SER A 322 15.54 -21.10 -7.34
CA SER A 322 14.59 -21.40 -6.26
C SER A 322 13.34 -22.02 -6.87
N ARG A 323 12.99 -23.21 -6.39
CA ARG A 323 11.73 -23.86 -6.76
C ARG A 323 10.64 -23.22 -5.92
N MET A 324 9.61 -22.67 -6.57
CA MET A 324 8.39 -22.30 -5.86
C MET A 324 7.51 -23.51 -5.68
N GLU A 325 6.92 -23.64 -4.49
CA GLU A 325 6.03 -24.76 -4.19
C GLU A 325 4.56 -24.47 -4.53
N ARG A 326 4.15 -23.23 -4.81
CA ARG A 326 2.74 -22.94 -5.04
C ARG A 326 2.46 -21.61 -5.73
N SER A 327 1.68 -21.62 -6.80
CA SER A 327 0.86 -20.45 -7.18
C SER A 327 -0.38 -20.46 -6.30
N LEU A 328 -0.77 -19.32 -5.72
CA LEU A 328 -2.01 -19.24 -4.96
C LEU A 328 -3.16 -19.61 -5.90
N THR A 329 -3.83 -20.72 -5.62
CA THR A 329 -4.98 -21.15 -6.42
C THR A 329 -6.16 -20.27 -6.05
N TRP A 330 -6.32 -19.18 -6.78
CA TRP A 330 -7.50 -18.34 -6.69
C TRP A 330 -8.10 -18.19 -8.09
N LYS A 331 -9.43 -18.14 -8.14
CA LYS A 331 -10.13 -17.80 -9.37
C LYS A 331 -10.20 -16.30 -9.44
N SER A 332 -9.55 -15.71 -10.45
CA SER A 332 -9.72 -14.29 -10.72
C SER A 332 -11.22 -13.97 -10.81
N PRO A 333 -11.71 -12.92 -10.13
CA PRO A 333 -13.09 -12.45 -10.30
C PRO A 333 -13.31 -11.86 -11.69
N PHE A 334 -12.25 -11.65 -12.45
CA PHE A 334 -12.29 -11.11 -13.80
C PHE A 334 -12.10 -12.23 -14.81
N VAL A 335 -12.92 -12.23 -15.86
CA VAL A 335 -12.78 -13.20 -16.96
C VAL A 335 -11.50 -12.85 -17.72
N LEU A 336 -10.57 -13.81 -17.76
CA LEU A 336 -9.38 -13.75 -18.60
C LEU A 336 -9.84 -13.80 -20.06
N THR A 337 -10.02 -12.63 -20.68
CA THR A 337 -10.25 -12.58 -22.13
C THR A 337 -8.91 -12.75 -22.83
N PRO A 338 -8.78 -13.70 -23.78
CA PRO A 338 -7.50 -14.10 -24.38
C PRO A 338 -6.83 -13.03 -25.25
N ARG A 339 -7.33 -11.80 -25.27
CA ARG A 339 -6.78 -10.74 -26.12
C ARG A 339 -6.27 -9.51 -25.37
N TYR A 340 -6.82 -9.13 -24.20
CA TYR A 340 -6.49 -7.83 -23.57
C TYR A 340 -6.75 -7.73 -22.06
N GLY A 341 -6.83 -8.86 -21.34
CA GLY A 341 -7.13 -8.86 -19.90
C GLY A 341 -5.99 -8.34 -19.03
N ARG A 342 -5.76 -7.03 -18.99
CA ARG A 342 -4.84 -6.36 -18.06
C ARG A 342 -5.40 -6.44 -16.65
N SER A 343 -5.02 -7.45 -15.87
CA SER A 343 -5.33 -7.50 -14.44
C SER A 343 -4.10 -7.10 -13.62
N LYS A 344 -4.09 -5.89 -13.07
CA LYS A 344 -2.98 -5.43 -12.23
C LYS A 344 -3.24 -5.77 -10.77
N MET A 345 -2.23 -6.32 -10.10
CA MET A 345 -2.27 -6.69 -8.69
C MET A 345 -1.42 -5.76 -7.85
N TYR A 346 -1.98 -5.24 -6.77
CA TYR A 346 -1.32 -4.32 -5.85
C TYR A 346 -1.44 -4.85 -4.42
N PRO A 347 -0.37 -5.45 -3.86
CA PRO A 347 -0.39 -5.84 -2.46
C PRO A 347 -0.56 -4.60 -1.58
N THR A 348 -1.55 -4.61 -0.70
CA THR A 348 -1.71 -3.56 0.31
C THR A 348 -0.96 -3.91 1.59
N GLY A 349 -0.62 -5.18 1.79
CA GLY A 349 0.20 -5.68 2.90
C GLY A 349 -0.51 -6.73 3.74
N PHE A 350 0.15 -7.16 4.81
CA PHE A 350 -0.39 -8.14 5.74
C PHE A 350 -1.06 -7.47 6.95
N ARG A 351 -2.22 -7.98 7.34
CA ARG A 351 -2.89 -7.64 8.60
C ARG A 351 -2.99 -8.85 9.53
N CYS A 352 -2.77 -8.60 10.81
CA CYS A 352 -2.82 -9.62 11.86
C CYS A 352 -4.27 -9.85 12.31
N LEU A 353 -4.80 -11.06 12.10
CA LEU A 353 -6.07 -11.49 12.70
C LEU A 353 -5.85 -12.03 14.12
N SER A 354 -4.79 -12.80 14.30
CA SER A 354 -4.37 -13.35 15.59
C SER A 354 -2.87 -13.57 15.62
N LYS A 355 -2.33 -14.02 16.76
CA LYS A 355 -0.88 -14.28 16.91
C LYS A 355 -0.31 -15.27 15.89
N SER A 356 -1.13 -16.04 15.18
CA SER A 356 -0.71 -17.02 14.17
C SER A 356 -1.54 -16.96 12.88
N SER A 357 -2.33 -15.92 12.68
CA SER A 357 -3.20 -15.78 11.51
C SER A 357 -3.03 -14.40 10.91
N TRP A 358 -2.66 -14.39 9.63
CA TRP A 358 -2.42 -13.19 8.86
C TRP A 358 -3.25 -13.22 7.59
N ILE A 359 -3.77 -12.07 7.22
CA ILE A 359 -4.41 -11.88 5.93
C ILE A 359 -3.54 -10.99 5.08
N LEU A 360 -3.23 -11.44 3.88
CA LEU A 360 -2.67 -10.60 2.83
C LEU A 360 -3.82 -9.99 2.04
N ASP A 361 -3.93 -8.66 2.07
CA ASP A 361 -4.89 -7.94 1.24
C ASP A 361 -4.20 -7.53 -0.08
N VAL A 362 -4.91 -7.77 -1.19
CA VAL A 362 -4.46 -7.44 -2.55
C VAL A 362 -5.59 -6.72 -3.26
N LEU A 363 -5.29 -5.55 -3.82
CA LEU A 363 -6.20 -4.87 -4.72
C LEU A 363 -5.93 -5.34 -6.14
N VAL A 364 -6.97 -5.81 -6.82
CA VAL A 364 -6.91 -6.27 -8.20
C VAL A 364 -7.83 -5.39 -9.02
N ILE A 365 -7.27 -4.82 -10.09
CA ILE A 365 -8.04 -4.08 -11.08
C ILE A 365 -8.08 -4.92 -12.34
N GLY A 366 -9.27 -5.15 -12.89
CA GLY A 366 -9.44 -5.88 -14.13
C GLY A 366 -10.74 -5.54 -14.84
N THR A 367 -10.86 -5.99 -16.08
CA THR A 367 -12.05 -5.76 -16.90
C THR A 367 -13.17 -6.73 -16.53
N THR A 368 -14.38 -6.23 -16.28
CA THR A 368 -15.58 -7.08 -16.14
C THR A 368 -16.16 -7.39 -17.51
N SER A 369 -16.24 -8.66 -17.89
CA SER A 369 -16.98 -9.07 -19.07
C SER A 369 -18.47 -9.14 -18.74
N ILE A 370 -19.24 -8.12 -19.11
CA ILE A 370 -20.68 -8.28 -19.29
C ILE A 370 -20.99 -7.87 -20.73
N SER A 371 -20.79 -8.80 -21.64
CA SER A 371 -21.52 -8.80 -22.91
C SER A 371 -21.68 -10.25 -23.35
N GLU A 372 -22.87 -10.81 -23.12
CA GLU A 372 -23.32 -12.07 -23.73
C GLU A 372 -23.80 -11.86 -25.19
N ASP A 373 -23.74 -10.64 -25.73
CA ASP A 373 -24.16 -10.36 -27.10
C ASP A 373 -23.02 -10.59 -28.09
N LEU A 374 -22.90 -11.86 -28.50
CA LEU A 374 -21.97 -12.36 -29.52
C LEU A 374 -22.17 -11.79 -30.93
N ASP A 375 -23.20 -10.95 -31.17
CA ASP A 375 -23.57 -10.48 -32.53
C ASP A 375 -23.59 -8.95 -32.69
N SER A 376 -23.15 -8.18 -31.69
CA SER A 376 -23.04 -6.72 -31.83
C SER A 376 -21.75 -6.34 -32.56
N ALA A 377 -21.87 -5.57 -33.64
CA ALA A 377 -20.76 -4.86 -34.30
C ALA A 377 -19.87 -4.16 -33.26
N PRO A 378 -18.57 -3.88 -33.55
CA PRO A 378 -17.63 -3.29 -32.60
C PRO A 378 -18.11 -1.91 -32.15
N SER A 379 -18.96 -1.89 -31.14
CA SER A 379 -19.37 -0.69 -30.42
C SER A 379 -18.18 -0.27 -29.56
N ALA A 380 -18.01 1.04 -29.41
CA ALA A 380 -16.92 1.65 -28.67
C ALA A 380 -16.68 0.91 -27.35
N PHE A 381 -15.45 0.42 -27.16
CA PHE A 381 -15.04 -0.36 -26.00
C PHE A 381 -15.43 0.39 -24.73
N ASN A 382 -16.42 -0.10 -24.00
CA ASN A 382 -16.68 0.36 -22.64
C ASN A 382 -15.54 -0.18 -21.77
N GLU A 383 -14.55 0.66 -21.47
CA GLU A 383 -13.42 0.37 -20.57
C GLU A 383 -13.86 0.26 -19.09
N ASN A 384 -14.98 -0.40 -18.81
CA ASN A 384 -15.43 -0.61 -17.44
C ASN A 384 -14.48 -1.60 -16.75
N GLN A 385 -13.61 -1.06 -15.90
CA GLN A 385 -12.76 -1.83 -14.99
C GLN A 385 -13.44 -1.96 -13.64
N ALA A 386 -13.52 -3.17 -13.11
CA ALA A 386 -13.89 -3.37 -11.73
C ALA A 386 -12.65 -3.43 -10.83
N LEU A 387 -12.88 -3.06 -9.58
CA LEU A 387 -11.90 -3.17 -8.52
C LEU A 387 -12.34 -4.29 -7.59
N ALA A 388 -11.44 -5.19 -7.26
CA ALA A 388 -11.66 -6.21 -6.24
C ALA A 388 -10.60 -6.09 -5.14
N ARG A 389 -11.03 -6.29 -3.89
CA ARG A 389 -10.15 -6.64 -2.78
C ARG A 389 -10.17 -8.15 -2.64
N VAL A 390 -9.00 -8.76 -2.74
CA VAL A 390 -8.79 -10.18 -2.49
C VAL A 390 -8.00 -10.30 -1.20
N SER A 391 -8.62 -10.91 -0.20
CA SER A 391 -8.02 -11.19 1.10
C SER A 391 -7.61 -12.66 1.16
N PHE A 392 -6.32 -12.95 1.28
CA PHE A 392 -5.80 -14.30 1.41
C PHE A 392 -5.48 -14.62 2.86
N ASP A 393 -6.16 -15.61 3.44
CA ASP A 393 -5.92 -16.04 4.83
C ASP A 393 -4.81 -17.09 4.90
N SER A 394 -3.65 -16.72 5.44
CA SER A 394 -2.51 -17.63 5.55
C SER A 394 -2.75 -18.80 6.51
N SER A 395 -3.67 -18.64 7.47
CA SER A 395 -4.02 -19.71 8.43
C SER A 395 -4.97 -20.76 7.87
N ASP A 396 -5.71 -20.42 6.81
CA ASP A 396 -6.62 -21.34 6.12
C ASP A 396 -6.10 -21.65 4.71
N ASN A 397 -4.86 -22.15 4.63
CA ASN A 397 -4.26 -22.65 3.39
C ASN A 397 -4.27 -21.61 2.24
N TRP A 398 -4.18 -20.32 2.58
CA TRP A 398 -4.28 -19.18 1.67
C TRP A 398 -5.61 -19.08 0.93
N THR A 399 -6.70 -19.45 1.60
CA THR A 399 -8.06 -19.29 1.07
C THR A 399 -8.33 -17.82 0.77
N ALA A 400 -8.81 -17.56 -0.45
CA ALA A 400 -9.11 -16.22 -0.93
C ALA A 400 -10.57 -15.85 -0.65
N HIS A 401 -10.78 -14.73 0.03
CA HIS A 401 -12.07 -14.06 0.11
C HIS A 401 -12.06 -12.86 -0.86
N VAL A 402 -13.02 -12.82 -1.77
CA VAL A 402 -13.10 -11.77 -2.79
C VAL A 402 -14.26 -10.84 -2.49
N GLU A 403 -13.99 -9.56 -2.46
CA GLU A 403 -15.00 -8.51 -2.36
C GLU A 403 -14.83 -7.54 -3.54
N THR A 404 -15.87 -7.40 -4.35
CA THR A 404 -15.83 -6.63 -5.59
C THR A 404 -16.60 -5.33 -5.44
N ILE A 405 -16.04 -4.26 -5.99
CA ILE A 405 -16.69 -2.98 -6.22
C ILE A 405 -16.88 -2.84 -7.73
N GLU A 406 -18.13 -2.84 -8.18
CA GLU A 406 -18.45 -2.48 -9.56
C GLU A 406 -18.18 -0.99 -9.76
N ALA A 407 -17.24 -0.67 -10.64
CA ALA A 407 -16.89 0.70 -10.95
C ALA A 407 -17.04 0.95 -12.44
N THR A 408 -17.97 1.83 -12.81
CA THR A 408 -18.09 2.36 -14.18
C THR A 408 -17.14 3.53 -14.44
N SER A 409 -16.35 3.93 -13.44
CA SER A 409 -15.54 5.17 -13.46
C SER A 409 -14.06 4.98 -13.16
N VAL A 410 -13.59 3.75 -12.97
CA VAL A 410 -12.14 3.47 -12.88
C VAL A 410 -11.61 3.39 -14.30
N THR A 411 -11.11 4.52 -14.81
CA THR A 411 -10.49 4.56 -16.14
C THR A 411 -9.08 3.97 -16.09
N SER A 412 -8.73 3.24 -17.14
CA SER A 412 -7.50 2.44 -17.26
C SER A 412 -6.19 3.23 -17.34
N HIS A 413 -6.25 4.56 -17.28
CA HIS A 413 -5.08 5.42 -17.45
C HIS A 413 -4.07 5.13 -16.34
N SER A 414 -2.87 4.70 -16.73
CA SER A 414 -1.75 4.35 -15.85
C SER A 414 -1.37 5.45 -14.86
N ASN A 415 -1.81 6.68 -15.13
CA ASN A 415 -1.51 7.87 -14.35
C ASN A 415 -2.59 8.20 -13.30
N ASN A 416 -3.77 7.58 -13.35
CA ASN A 416 -4.83 7.77 -12.34
C ASN A 416 -4.62 6.93 -11.08
N PHE A 417 -3.49 6.23 -11.04
CA PHE A 417 -3.17 5.20 -10.08
C PHE A 417 -1.95 5.60 -9.28
N SER A 418 -2.17 6.08 -8.07
CA SER A 418 -1.09 6.37 -7.14
C SER A 418 -0.94 5.21 -6.14
N PHE A 419 -0.46 4.07 -6.65
CA PHE A 419 -0.17 2.89 -5.81
C PHE A 419 1.21 3.05 -5.20
N TYR A 420 1.24 3.76 -4.09
CA TYR A 420 2.46 3.96 -3.34
C TYR A 420 2.66 2.80 -2.35
N GLY A 421 3.46 1.81 -2.74
CA GLY A 421 4.26 0.93 -1.87
C GLY A 421 3.54 -0.13 -1.02
N SER A 422 4.17 -1.30 -0.92
CA SER A 422 3.78 -2.49 -0.15
C SER A 422 3.98 -2.39 1.38
N ASP A 423 4.46 -1.25 1.89
CA ASP A 423 4.91 -1.09 3.29
C ASP A 423 3.85 -0.49 4.23
N ARG A 424 2.59 -0.49 3.81
CA ARG A 424 1.54 0.24 4.51
C ARG A 424 0.78 -0.67 5.45
N MET A 425 0.77 -0.33 6.74
CA MET A 425 -0.24 -0.86 7.65
C MET A 425 -1.61 -0.19 7.46
N ALA A 426 -1.75 0.86 6.63
CA ALA A 426 -3.00 1.64 6.55
C ALA A 426 -3.11 2.56 5.31
N GLY A 427 -2.93 2.05 4.09
CA GLY A 427 -3.19 2.83 2.87
C GLY A 427 -4.16 2.13 1.93
N SER A 428 -5.24 2.81 1.56
CA SER A 428 -6.14 2.35 0.48
C SER A 428 -5.68 2.95 -0.84
N ALA A 429 -5.82 2.20 -1.94
CA ALA A 429 -5.70 2.79 -3.27
C ALA A 429 -6.72 3.92 -3.45
N PHE A 430 -6.48 4.86 -4.35
CA PHE A 430 -7.49 5.83 -4.74
C PHE A 430 -7.31 6.27 -6.19
N PHE A 431 -8.37 6.85 -6.73
CA PHE A 431 -8.57 7.22 -8.12
C PHE A 431 -8.94 8.70 -8.18
N TYR A 432 -8.45 9.39 -9.19
CA TYR A 432 -8.91 10.74 -9.50
C TYR A 432 -10.05 10.65 -10.50
N ARG A 433 -11.14 11.38 -10.27
CA ARG A 433 -12.17 11.58 -11.30
C ARG A 433 -12.14 13.03 -11.73
N TYR A 434 -11.85 13.22 -13.01
CA TYR A 434 -11.97 14.53 -13.62
C TYR A 434 -13.44 14.89 -13.82
N SER A 435 -13.79 16.13 -13.49
CA SER A 435 -15.05 16.76 -13.83
C SER A 435 -14.72 17.95 -14.71
N GLU A 436 -15.40 18.11 -15.84
CA GLU A 436 -15.23 19.27 -16.74
C GLU A 436 -15.59 20.59 -16.03
N ASP A 437 -16.46 20.53 -15.02
CA ASP A 437 -16.73 21.67 -14.13
C ASP A 437 -15.55 21.89 -13.16
N GLN A 438 -14.68 22.85 -13.52
CA GLN A 438 -13.46 23.31 -12.82
C GLN A 438 -13.67 23.88 -11.40
N SER A 439 -14.79 23.58 -10.73
CA SER A 439 -15.03 24.10 -9.38
C SER A 439 -14.56 23.14 -8.29
N ASP A 440 -14.54 21.82 -8.56
CA ASP A 440 -14.19 20.79 -7.59
C ASP A 440 -13.53 19.58 -8.24
N LEU A 441 -12.41 19.11 -7.69
CA LEU A 441 -11.77 17.84 -8.07
C LEU A 441 -12.23 16.74 -7.11
N PRO A 442 -13.20 15.87 -7.48
CA PRO A 442 -13.57 14.74 -6.66
C PRO A 442 -12.48 13.65 -6.72
N ILE A 443 -11.94 13.31 -5.56
CA ILE A 443 -11.08 12.14 -5.37
C ILE A 443 -11.99 10.97 -5.02
N ILE A 444 -11.86 9.86 -5.74
CA ILE A 444 -12.62 8.65 -5.48
C ILE A 444 -11.72 7.66 -4.76
N VAL A 445 -12.15 7.17 -3.61
CA VAL A 445 -11.43 6.10 -2.91
C VAL A 445 -12.34 4.90 -2.70
N PRO A 446 -11.85 3.66 -2.77
CA PRO A 446 -12.64 2.49 -2.46
C PRO A 446 -12.81 2.40 -0.95
N LYS A 447 -14.04 2.15 -0.53
CA LYS A 447 -14.38 1.72 0.82
C LYS A 447 -14.93 0.31 0.74
N PHE A 448 -14.27 -0.62 1.41
CA PHE A 448 -14.78 -1.98 1.56
C PHE A 448 -15.61 -2.17 2.84
N GLU A 449 -16.37 -3.26 2.95
CA GLU A 449 -17.11 -3.57 4.19
C GLU A 449 -16.13 -3.77 5.36
N ASP A 450 -16.39 -3.05 6.44
CA ASP A 450 -15.56 -2.96 7.65
C ASP A 450 -16.37 -3.21 8.93
N GLY A 451 -17.56 -3.80 8.80
CA GLY A 451 -18.48 -4.15 9.88
C GLY A 451 -19.47 -3.04 10.26
N ASN A 452 -19.54 -1.95 9.50
CA ASN A 452 -20.55 -0.91 9.70
C ASN A 452 -21.90 -1.24 9.05
N GLY A 453 -21.94 -2.22 8.15
CA GLY A 453 -23.17 -2.62 7.44
C GLY A 453 -23.59 -1.63 6.35
N ASN A 454 -22.69 -0.75 5.93
CA ASN A 454 -22.91 0.18 4.82
C ASN A 454 -22.40 -0.38 3.48
N GLY A 455 -21.86 -1.60 3.47
CA GLY A 455 -21.37 -2.27 2.28
C GLY A 455 -20.05 -1.72 1.74
N SER A 456 -19.68 -2.30 0.60
CA SER A 456 -18.58 -1.90 -0.25
C SER A 456 -19.02 -0.90 -1.33
N GLY A 457 -18.18 0.07 -1.65
CA GLY A 457 -18.46 1.05 -2.69
C GLY A 457 -17.35 2.07 -2.91
N LEU A 458 -17.55 2.95 -3.88
CA LEU A 458 -16.68 4.09 -4.13
C LEU A 458 -17.17 5.30 -3.33
N ILE A 459 -16.30 5.87 -2.51
CA ILE A 459 -16.55 7.10 -1.77
C ILE A 459 -15.93 8.27 -2.50
N GLN A 460 -16.63 9.40 -2.50
CA GLN A 460 -16.17 10.64 -3.15
C GLN A 460 -15.70 11.62 -2.08
N LEU A 461 -14.48 12.11 -2.22
CA LEU A 461 -13.85 13.10 -1.36
C LEU A 461 -13.67 14.38 -2.16
N ARG A 462 -13.97 15.52 -1.56
CA ARG A 462 -13.74 16.82 -2.19
C ARG A 462 -12.33 17.29 -1.87
N LEU A 463 -11.57 17.66 -2.89
CA LEU A 463 -10.29 18.32 -2.74
C LEU A 463 -10.48 19.85 -2.82
N PRO A 464 -10.05 20.62 -1.81
CA PRO A 464 -10.13 22.09 -1.86
C PRO A 464 -9.39 22.68 -3.08
N ALA A 465 -10.00 23.67 -3.72
CA ALA A 465 -9.52 24.31 -4.95
C ALA A 465 -8.10 24.88 -4.82
N GLU A 466 -7.75 25.35 -3.62
CA GLU A 466 -6.46 25.95 -3.31
C GLU A 466 -5.29 24.96 -3.49
N LEU A 467 -5.56 23.65 -3.54
CA LEU A 467 -4.54 22.60 -3.56
C LEU A 467 -4.13 22.17 -4.96
N TRP A 468 -4.93 22.51 -5.96
CA TRP A 468 -4.70 22.13 -7.35
C TRP A 468 -4.75 23.32 -8.31
N ASN A 469 -5.16 24.51 -7.83
CA ASN A 469 -5.08 25.77 -8.56
C ASN A 469 -3.77 26.54 -8.33
N VAL A 470 -2.67 25.86 -7.96
CA VAL A 470 -1.38 26.56 -7.77
C VAL A 470 -0.95 27.13 -9.12
N ASN A 471 -0.99 28.47 -9.20
CA ASN A 471 -0.92 29.27 -10.41
C ASN A 471 0.20 28.83 -11.36
N SER A 472 -0.17 28.60 -12.62
CA SER A 472 0.70 28.62 -13.79
C SER A 472 1.25 30.02 -14.10
N SER A 473 1.48 30.86 -13.08
CA SER A 473 1.82 32.28 -13.25
C SER A 473 3.32 32.58 -13.17
N ASP A 474 4.18 31.61 -12.87
CA ASP A 474 5.62 31.82 -12.98
C ASP A 474 6.03 31.55 -14.44
N GLY A 475 6.03 32.65 -15.19
CA GLY A 475 6.47 32.71 -16.57
C GLY A 475 7.96 32.40 -16.68
N ASP A 476 8.25 31.17 -17.08
CA ASP A 476 9.39 30.90 -17.95
C ASP A 476 8.82 30.54 -19.32
N GLU A 477 8.53 31.58 -20.11
CA GLU A 477 8.51 31.46 -21.57
C GLU A 477 9.91 31.03 -21.99
N VAL A 478 10.18 29.72 -21.97
CA VAL A 478 11.27 29.17 -22.75
C VAL A 478 10.85 29.33 -24.19
N GLU A 479 11.35 30.38 -24.84
CA GLU A 479 11.30 30.57 -26.29
C GLU A 479 11.90 29.32 -26.96
N SER A 480 11.05 28.33 -27.24
CA SER A 480 11.38 27.29 -28.18
C SER A 480 11.28 27.90 -29.57
N GLU A 481 12.42 28.39 -30.07
CA GLU A 481 12.63 28.62 -31.50
C GLU A 481 12.48 27.28 -32.24
N SER A 482 11.25 26.92 -32.60
CA SER A 482 10.98 25.91 -33.60
C SER A 482 10.44 26.60 -34.85
N THR A 483 11.29 26.56 -35.87
CA THR A 483 11.07 26.94 -37.26
C THR A 483 9.70 26.52 -37.81
N ASN A 484 9.02 27.49 -38.41
CA ASN A 484 7.90 27.41 -39.36
C ASN A 484 7.68 26.05 -40.04
N GLU A 485 6.55 25.41 -39.75
CA GLU A 485 5.77 24.70 -40.76
C GLU A 485 4.29 25.05 -40.64
N VAL A 486 3.71 25.38 -41.80
CA VAL A 486 2.38 25.94 -41.98
C VAL A 486 1.38 24.80 -42.22
N GLY A 487 0.38 24.72 -41.34
CA GLY A 487 -0.99 24.35 -41.69
C GLY A 487 -1.42 22.90 -41.45
N SER A 488 -2.20 22.67 -40.40
CA SER A 488 -3.45 21.87 -40.45
C SER A 488 -4.13 21.84 -39.08
N ASP A 489 -5.41 22.23 -39.06
CA ASP A 489 -6.47 21.92 -38.11
C ASP A 489 -6.15 21.78 -36.61
N SER A 490 -6.62 22.78 -35.86
CA SER A 490 -6.83 22.77 -34.42
C SER A 490 -7.63 21.55 -33.98
N THR A 491 -6.97 20.63 -33.31
CA THR A 491 -7.58 19.59 -32.48
C THR A 491 -7.38 19.98 -31.01
N ASP A 492 -8.43 19.79 -30.20
CA ASP A 492 -8.53 20.02 -28.74
C ASP A 492 -7.46 19.31 -27.88
N GLU A 493 -6.45 18.70 -28.49
CA GLU A 493 -5.39 17.96 -27.80
C GLU A 493 -4.45 18.87 -27.00
N GLY A 494 -4.32 20.15 -27.38
CA GLY A 494 -3.45 21.12 -26.70
C GLY A 494 -3.94 21.57 -25.32
N GLU A 495 -5.26 21.65 -25.10
CA GLU A 495 -5.81 21.96 -23.77
C GLU A 495 -5.65 20.76 -22.83
N MET A 496 -5.96 19.54 -23.30
CA MET A 496 -5.86 18.33 -22.48
C MET A 496 -4.43 18.08 -21.97
N ASP A 497 -3.40 18.40 -22.77
CA ASP A 497 -1.99 18.25 -22.39
C ASP A 497 -1.55 19.28 -21.32
N HIS A 498 -2.13 20.48 -21.33
CA HIS A 498 -1.91 21.51 -20.30
C HIS A 498 -2.62 21.15 -18.97
N TYR A 499 -3.80 20.52 -19.03
CA TYR A 499 -4.52 20.00 -17.85
C TYR A 499 -3.88 18.72 -17.27
N LEU A 500 -3.29 17.86 -18.09
CA LEU A 500 -2.52 16.71 -17.60
C LEU A 500 -1.23 17.15 -16.89
N ARG A 501 -0.61 18.26 -17.33
CA ARG A 501 0.51 18.90 -16.61
C ARG A 501 0.09 19.51 -15.26
N SER A 502 -1.12 20.05 -15.12
CA SER A 502 -1.57 20.53 -13.80
C SER A 502 -1.91 19.37 -12.85
N LEU A 503 -2.38 18.23 -13.35
CA LEU A 503 -2.49 16.99 -12.55
C LEU A 503 -1.13 16.42 -12.13
N TRP A 504 -0.05 16.72 -12.85
CA TRP A 504 1.30 16.44 -12.36
C TRP A 504 1.63 17.25 -11.11
N THR A 505 1.05 18.44 -10.90
CA THR A 505 1.31 19.28 -9.72
C THR A 505 0.70 18.74 -8.42
N LEU A 506 -0.28 17.83 -8.51
CA LEU A 506 -0.68 17.04 -7.35
C LEU A 506 0.42 16.00 -7.09
N GLY A 507 1.26 16.29 -6.10
CA GLY A 507 2.36 15.42 -5.68
C GLY A 507 1.88 14.07 -5.14
N SER A 508 2.79 13.34 -4.47
CA SER A 508 2.43 12.06 -3.84
C SER A 508 1.25 12.21 -2.88
N ALA A 509 0.16 11.47 -3.10
CA ALA A 509 -0.98 11.46 -2.19
C ALA A 509 -1.31 10.06 -1.63
N ILE A 510 -1.86 9.99 -0.42
CA ILE A 510 -2.11 8.73 0.31
C ILE A 510 -3.41 8.87 1.07
N PHE A 511 -4.36 7.96 0.88
CA PHE A 511 -5.56 7.92 1.73
C PHE A 511 -5.47 6.76 2.74
N ASP A 512 -5.61 7.10 4.01
CA ASP A 512 -5.77 6.15 5.11
C ASP A 512 -7.24 6.08 5.50
N GLN A 513 -7.91 4.99 5.11
CA GLN A 513 -9.32 4.76 5.39
C GLN A 513 -9.60 4.57 6.89
N LEU A 514 -8.64 4.06 7.67
CA LEU A 514 -8.83 3.82 9.10
C LEU A 514 -8.88 5.14 9.88
N THR A 515 -8.07 6.12 9.47
CA THR A 515 -8.06 7.44 10.10
C THR A 515 -8.91 8.46 9.37
N GLY A 516 -9.32 8.21 8.12
CA GLY A 516 -10.03 9.16 7.27
C GLY A 516 -9.14 10.33 6.82
N ARG A 517 -7.83 10.10 6.70
CA ARG A 517 -6.85 11.13 6.36
C ARG A 517 -6.33 10.96 4.94
N LEU A 518 -6.32 12.05 4.19
CA LEU A 518 -5.64 12.16 2.91
C LEU A 518 -4.37 13.00 3.10
N TYR A 519 -3.22 12.39 2.84
CA TYR A 519 -1.92 13.05 2.81
C TYR A 519 -1.63 13.47 1.38
N ILE A 520 -1.20 14.70 1.14
CA ILE A 520 -0.93 15.25 -0.20
C ILE A 520 0.38 16.01 -0.15
N ALA A 521 1.37 15.58 -0.91
CA ALA A 521 2.61 16.33 -1.09
C ALA A 521 2.45 17.41 -2.18
N HIS A 522 3.16 18.52 -2.01
CA HIS A 522 3.32 19.59 -2.99
C HIS A 522 4.71 20.20 -2.84
N ARG A 523 5.16 21.00 -3.80
CA ARG A 523 6.54 21.52 -3.85
C ARG A 523 7.07 22.14 -2.54
N GLN A 524 6.22 22.87 -1.81
CA GLN A 524 6.59 23.54 -0.55
C GLN A 524 6.42 22.67 0.71
N GLY A 525 5.86 21.47 0.60
CA GLY A 525 5.66 20.57 1.73
C GLY A 525 4.55 19.57 1.53
N PHE A 526 3.70 19.40 2.54
CA PHE A 526 2.60 18.47 2.46
C PHE A 526 1.40 18.90 3.31
N GLN A 527 0.25 18.37 2.96
CA GLN A 527 -1.01 18.65 3.63
C GLN A 527 -1.69 17.36 4.08
N ILE A 528 -2.41 17.47 5.19
CA ILE A 528 -3.22 16.40 5.74
C ILE A 528 -4.66 16.90 5.82
N LEU A 529 -5.52 16.33 4.98
CA LEU A 529 -6.96 16.55 5.00
C LEU A 529 -7.63 15.46 5.83
N GLN A 530 -8.34 15.85 6.88
CA GLN A 530 -9.13 14.95 7.72
C GLN A 530 -10.59 15.02 7.30
N TYR A 531 -11.13 13.91 6.80
CA TYR A 531 -12.51 13.83 6.33
C TYR A 531 -13.50 13.55 7.46
#